data_AF-A0A3L8E2Y2-F1
#
_entry.id   AF-A0A3L8E2Y2-F1
#
_cell.length_a   1.000
_cell.length_b   1.000
_cell.length_c   1.000
_cell.angle_alpha   90.00
_cell.angle_beta   90.00
_cell.angle_gamma   90.00
#
_symmetry.space_group_name_H-M   'P 1'
#
loop_
_entity.id
_entity.type
_entity.pdbx_description
1 polymer ?
#
loop_
_entity_poly.entity_id
_entity_poly.type
_entity_poly.pdbx_seq_one_letter_code
_entity_poly.pdbx_strand_id
1 'polypeptide(L)'
;MTMVMFWQAAERIARGDGPTVTICHDGVTGCGLYLALSFLLERMAVEKEFDVYSAVRAVRRSRPDFVRSLEHLEYLYDAAVTYLEYFETYSNFS
;
A
#
# COMPACT_ATOMS: atom_id res chain seq x y z
N MET A 1 4.66 12.43 -7.55
CA MET A 1 4.40 12.26 -6.10
C MET A 1 3.78 10.90 -5.92
N THR A 2 4.55 9.90 -5.50
CA THR A 2 4.15 8.48 -5.51
C THR A 2 3.18 8.16 -4.36
N MET A 3 2.31 7.14 -4.53
CA MET A 3 1.34 6.72 -3.50
C MET A 3 2.03 6.33 -2.17
N VAL A 4 3.28 5.86 -2.24
CA VAL A 4 4.14 5.59 -1.07
C VAL A 4 4.34 6.84 -0.20
N MET A 5 4.60 8.00 -0.81
CA MET A 5 4.76 9.26 -0.06
C MET A 5 3.44 9.70 0.60
N PHE A 6 2.32 9.47 -0.09
CA PHE A 6 1.00 9.74 0.46
C PHE A 6 0.71 8.83 1.67
N TRP A 7 1.03 7.54 1.57
CA TRP A 7 0.92 6.60 2.69
C TRP A 7 1.78 7.03 3.88
N GLN A 8 3.06 7.39 3.66
CA GLN A 8 3.93 7.89 4.73
C GLN A 8 3.38 9.16 5.39
N ALA A 9 2.78 10.08 4.61
CA ALA A 9 2.14 11.26 5.15
C ALA A 9 0.87 10.91 5.95
N ALA A 10 0.08 9.95 5.47
CA ALA A 10 -1.13 9.48 6.14
C ALA A 10 -0.82 8.81 7.49
N GLU A 11 0.27 8.03 7.58
CA GLU A 11 0.72 7.42 8.84
C GLU A 11 1.13 8.43 9.91
N ARG A 12 1.44 9.68 9.53
CA ARG A 12 1.74 10.76 10.48
C ARG A 12 0.50 11.42 11.07
N ILE A 13 -0.68 11.13 10.54
CA ILE A 13 -1.95 11.69 11.01
C ILE A 13 -2.42 10.84 12.19
N ALA A 14 -2.67 11.48 13.33
CA ALA A 14 -3.20 10.80 14.52
C ALA A 14 -4.55 10.15 14.20
N ARG A 15 -4.61 8.82 14.29
CA ARG A 15 -5.85 8.05 14.15
C ARG A 15 -6.59 8.08 15.50
N GLY A 16 -7.86 8.46 15.48
CA GLY A 16 -8.75 8.27 16.63
C GLY A 16 -9.25 6.82 16.73
N ASP A 17 -10.22 6.57 17.60
CA ASP A 17 -10.76 5.22 17.82
C ASP A 17 -11.66 4.70 16.67
N GLY A 18 -11.85 5.50 15.62
CA GLY A 18 -12.71 5.17 14.48
C GLY A 18 -11.94 4.62 13.26
N PRO A 19 -12.63 3.94 12.33
CA PRO A 19 -12.03 3.46 11.10
C PRO A 19 -11.59 4.62 10.19
N THR A 20 -10.48 4.44 9.48
CA THR A 20 -10.06 5.36 8.42
C THR A 20 -10.93 5.17 7.18
N VAL A 21 -11.49 6.26 6.66
CA VAL A 21 -12.28 6.24 5.42
C VAL A 21 -11.40 6.66 4.24
N THR A 22 -11.23 5.77 3.27
CA THR A 22 -10.51 6.03 2.01
C THR A 22 -11.49 6.24 0.88
N ILE A 23 -11.43 7.40 0.22
CA ILE A 23 -12.24 7.72 -0.96
C ILE A 23 -11.36 8.03 -2.17
N CYS A 24 -11.88 7.73 -3.35
CA CYS A 24 -11.31 8.15 -4.63
C CYS A 24 -12.46 8.42 -5.61
N HIS A 25 -12.14 8.81 -6.84
CA HIS A 25 -13.14 9.23 -7.82
C HIS A 25 -14.24 8.18 -8.08
N ASP A 26 -13.86 6.91 -8.28
CA ASP A 26 -14.79 5.80 -8.55
C ASP A 26 -15.06 4.92 -7.31
N GLY A 27 -14.40 5.23 -6.18
CA GLY A 27 -14.44 4.43 -4.95
C GLY A 27 -13.84 3.03 -5.09
N VAL A 28 -13.10 2.75 -6.18
CA VAL A 28 -12.56 1.42 -6.49
C VAL A 28 -11.07 1.48 -6.78
N THR A 29 -10.66 2.26 -7.78
CA THR A 29 -9.30 2.20 -8.32
C THR A 29 -8.28 2.71 -7.32
N GLY A 30 -8.41 3.98 -6.92
CA GLY A 30 -7.50 4.60 -5.96
C GLY A 30 -7.62 3.99 -4.57
N CYS A 31 -8.84 3.67 -4.12
CA CYS A 31 -9.09 3.04 -2.83
C CYS A 31 -8.44 1.65 -2.76
N GLY A 32 -8.65 0.81 -3.78
CA GLY A 32 -8.10 -0.54 -3.83
C GLY A 32 -6.58 -0.55 -3.88
N LEU A 33 -5.99 0.33 -4.71
CA LEU A 33 -4.54 0.50 -4.77
C LEU A 33 -3.96 0.97 -3.43
N TYR A 34 -4.54 2.01 -2.83
CA TYR A 34 -4.08 2.53 -1.55
C TYR A 34 -4.19 1.49 -0.44
N LEU A 35 -5.34 0.81 -0.30
CA LEU A 35 -5.53 -0.18 0.76
C LEU A 35 -4.59 -1.39 0.58
N ALA A 36 -4.40 -1.87 -0.65
CA ALA A 36 -3.48 -2.98 -0.92
C ALA A 36 -2.03 -2.56 -0.63
N LEU A 37 -1.63 -1.35 -1.05
CA LEU A 37 -0.31 -0.80 -0.77
C LEU A 37 -0.08 -0.63 0.74
N SER A 38 -1.03 -0.05 1.47
CA SER A 38 -0.94 0.14 2.92
C SER A 38 -0.73 -1.20 3.62
N PHE A 39 -1.55 -2.21 3.29
CA PHE A 39 -1.41 -3.55 3.86
C PHE A 39 -0.03 -4.15 3.56
N LEU A 40 0.44 -4.02 2.32
CA LEU A 40 1.74 -4.54 1.91
C LEU A 40 2.89 -3.85 2.65
N LEU A 41 2.91 -2.52 2.71
CA LEU A 41 3.97 -1.74 3.34
C LEU A 41 4.01 -1.96 4.86
N GLU A 42 2.85 -2.11 5.52
CA GLU A 42 2.77 -2.47 6.93
C GLU A 42 3.44 -3.83 7.21
N ARG A 43 3.14 -4.86 6.41
CA ARG A 43 3.76 -6.19 6.56
C ARG A 43 5.26 -6.17 6.23
N MET A 44 5.67 -5.43 5.20
CA MET A 44 7.09 -5.28 4.88
C MET A 44 7.87 -4.59 6.02
N ALA A 45 7.27 -3.58 6.66
CA ALA A 45 7.89 -2.86 7.76
C ALA A 45 8.04 -3.73 9.01
N VAL A 46 6.98 -4.46 9.39
CA VAL A 46 6.91 -5.22 10.66
C VAL A 46 7.49 -6.63 10.53
N GLU A 47 7.16 -7.34 9.45
CA GLU A 47 7.39 -8.79 9.33
C GLU A 47 8.45 -9.15 8.30
N LYS A 48 8.96 -8.15 7.56
CA LYS A 48 9.92 -8.35 6.44
C LYS A 48 9.39 -9.30 5.36
N GLU A 49 8.07 -9.40 5.24
CA GLU A 49 7.39 -10.19 4.22
C GLU A 49 7.00 -9.31 3.03
N PHE A 50 7.29 -9.79 1.82
CA PHE A 50 6.94 -9.16 0.56
C PHE A 50 5.99 -10.07 -0.22
N ASP A 51 4.68 -9.86 -0.07
CA ASP A 51 3.67 -10.61 -0.81
C ASP A 51 2.54 -9.71 -1.31
N VAL A 52 2.72 -9.20 -2.54
CA VAL A 52 1.75 -8.36 -3.25
C VAL A 52 0.44 -9.12 -3.49
N TYR A 53 0.51 -10.41 -3.82
CA TYR A 53 -0.69 -11.19 -4.12
C TYR A 53 -1.57 -11.37 -2.89
N SER A 54 -0.97 -11.64 -1.73
CA SER A 54 -1.70 -11.72 -0.47
C SER A 54 -2.32 -10.38 -0.08
N ALA A 55 -1.65 -9.25 -0.32
CA ALA A 55 -2.21 -7.92 -0.10
C ALA A 55 -3.45 -7.65 -0.98
N VAL A 56 -3.35 -7.95 -2.28
CA VAL A 56 -4.49 -7.82 -3.22
C VAL A 56 -5.63 -8.76 -2.83
N ARG A 57 -5.31 -10.01 -2.46
CA ARG A 57 -6.30 -10.98 -2.01
C ARG A 57 -6.99 -10.52 -0.72
N ALA A 58 -6.26 -9.89 0.20
CA ALA A 58 -6.82 -9.37 1.45
C ALA A 58 -7.86 -8.28 1.17
N VAL A 59 -7.55 -7.28 0.35
CA VAL A 59 -8.51 -6.20 0.04
C VAL A 59 -9.66 -6.67 -0.83
N ARG A 60 -9.44 -7.65 -1.73
CA ARG A 60 -10.53 -8.22 -2.53
C ARG A 60 -11.56 -9.01 -1.71
N ARG A 61 -11.21 -9.46 -0.50
CA ARG A 61 -12.20 -10.07 0.41
C ARG A 61 -13.26 -9.08 0.86
N SER A 62 -12.93 -7.80 1.00
CA SER A 62 -13.91 -6.76 1.36
C SER A 62 -14.64 -6.22 0.15
N ARG A 63 -13.94 -6.01 -0.97
CA ARG A 63 -14.55 -5.58 -2.24
C ARG A 63 -13.87 -6.23 -3.44
N PRO A 64 -14.53 -7.18 -4.14
CA PRO A 64 -13.95 -7.92 -5.26
C PRO A 64 -13.44 -7.06 -6.42
N ASP A 65 -13.97 -5.85 -6.58
CA ASP A 65 -13.59 -4.95 -7.67
C ASP A 65 -12.24 -4.25 -7.48
N PHE A 66 -11.59 -4.40 -6.33
CA PHE A 66 -10.28 -3.79 -6.10
C PHE A 66 -9.18 -4.44 -6.95
N VAL A 67 -8.29 -3.59 -7.48
CA VAL A 67 -7.06 -3.96 -8.21
C VAL A 67 -7.35 -4.92 -9.38
N ARG A 68 -8.33 -4.62 -10.24
CA ARG A 68 -8.74 -5.53 -11.34
C ARG A 68 -7.78 -5.59 -12.53
N SER A 69 -7.08 -4.49 -12.83
CA SER A 69 -6.16 -4.39 -13.97
C SER A 69 -4.80 -4.98 -13.64
N LEU A 70 -4.12 -5.54 -14.65
CA LEU A 70 -2.73 -5.94 -14.56
C LEU A 70 -1.83 -4.74 -14.23
N GLU A 71 -2.09 -3.59 -14.82
CA GLU A 71 -1.34 -2.34 -14.58
C GLU A 71 -1.36 -1.93 -13.10
N HIS A 72 -2.48 -2.17 -12.41
CA HIS A 72 -2.59 -1.90 -10.97
C HIS A 72 -1.77 -2.88 -10.14
N LEU A 73 -1.64 -4.13 -10.60
CA LEU A 73 -0.81 -5.13 -9.95
C LEU A 73 0.67 -4.80 -10.16
N GLU A 74 1.08 -4.48 -11.39
CA GLU A 74 2.43 -4.02 -11.73
C GLU A 74 2.82 -2.80 -10.89
N TYR A 75 1.91 -1.82 -10.78
CA TYR A 75 2.12 -0.65 -9.92
C TYR A 75 2.42 -1.01 -8.46
N LEU A 76 1.75 -2.00 -7.89
CA LEU A 76 1.99 -2.42 -6.51
C LEU A 76 3.36 -3.07 -6.34
N TYR A 77 3.82 -3.85 -7.32
CA TYR A 77 5.19 -4.39 -7.32
C TYR A 77 6.22 -3.27 -7.41
N ASP A 78 6.06 -2.34 -8.35
CA ASP A 78 6.99 -1.22 -8.53
C ASP A 78 7.05 -0.33 -7.29
N ALA A 79 5.91 -0.03 -6.67
CA ALA A 79 5.83 0.76 -5.46
C ALA A 79 6.54 0.08 -4.28
N ALA A 80 6.43 -1.24 -4.19
CA ALA A 80 7.04 -2.00 -3.11
C ALA A 80 8.57 -2.16 -3.30
N VAL A 81 9.04 -2.33 -4.54
CA VAL A 81 10.48 -2.27 -4.87
C VAL A 81 11.05 -0.88 -4.56
N THR A 82 10.36 0.18 -4.98
CA THR A 82 10.76 1.57 -4.70
C THR A 82 10.89 1.81 -3.19
N TYR A 83 9.98 1.24 -2.39
CA TYR A 83 10.03 1.34 -0.93
C TYR A 83 11.25 0.61 -0.34
N LEU A 84 11.58 -0.58 -0.85
CA LEU A 84 12.78 -1.33 -0.44
C LEU A 84 14.05 -0.56 -0.75
N GLU A 85 14.22 -0.05 -1.97
CA GLU A 85 15.40 0.72 -2.38
C GLU A 85 15.61 1.95 -1.49
N TYR A 86 14.50 2.63 -1.15
CA TYR A 86 14.55 3.75 -0.22
C TYR A 86 15.05 3.29 1.15
N PHE A 87 14.52 2.20 1.70
CA PHE A 87 14.93 1.66 3.00
C PHE A 87 16.37 1.14 3.04
N GLU A 88 16.82 0.42 2.00
CA GLU A 88 18.18 -0.11 1.88
C GLU A 88 19.21 1.02 1.84
N THR A 89 18.88 2.12 1.17
CA THR A 89 19.72 3.32 1.16
C THR A 89 19.96 3.86 2.57
N TYR A 90 19.01 3.75 3.50
CA TYR A 90 19.19 4.16 4.90
C TYR A 90 19.90 3.12 5.77
N SER A 91 19.77 1.81 5.50
CA SER A 91 20.50 0.78 6.25
C SER A 91 22.00 0.78 5.95
N ASN A 92 22.43 1.31 4.81
CA ASN A 92 23.85 1.41 4.46
C ASN A 92 24.60 2.55 5.18
N PHE A 93 23.91 3.35 5.99
CA PHE A 93 24.50 4.42 6.81
C PHE A 93 24.48 4.14 8.33
N SER A 94 24.16 2.91 8.76
CA SER A 94 24.26 2.48 10.16
C SER A 94 25.57 1.74 10.47
#